data_AF-A0AAD1JYI1-F1
#
_entry.id   AF-A0AAD1JYI1-F1
#
_cell.length_a   1.000
_cell.length_b   1.000
_cell.length_c   1.000
_cell.angle_alpha   90.00
_cell.angle_beta   90.00
_cell.angle_gamma   90.00
#
_symmetry.space_group_name_H-M   'P 1'
#
loop_
_entity.id
_entity.type
_entity.pdbx_description
1 polymer ?
#
loop_
_entity_poly.entity_id
_entity_poly.type
_entity_poly.pdbx_seq_one_letter_code
_entity_poly.pdbx_strand_id
1 'polypeptide(L)'
;MKDDGNSSNFTDEEELFLLRNKEGKIVGIKDLKQANFQETMKDWKEHLPKPSLLSIIIWVAVALLGGLAWSLIALAQGETINAIWFVIAAVCSYLIGYRFYALYIQRKIMRPNDLRATPSEAHNDGK
;
A
#
# COMPACT_ATOMS: atom_id res chain seq x y z
N MET A 1 28.78 -23.38 -27.02
CA MET A 1 29.01 -22.59 -25.80
C MET A 1 29.87 -21.40 -26.16
N LYS A 2 29.37 -20.17 -26.03
CA LYS A 2 30.18 -18.95 -26.09
C LYS A 2 30.55 -18.61 -24.66
N ASP A 3 31.83 -18.45 -24.39
CA ASP A 3 32.34 -17.91 -23.13
C ASP A 3 32.47 -16.40 -23.33
N ASP A 4 31.63 -15.65 -22.62
CA ASP A 4 31.49 -14.20 -22.68
C ASP A 4 32.10 -13.52 -21.46
N GLY A 5 33.23 -14.02 -20.93
CA GLY A 5 34.13 -13.21 -20.10
C GLY A 5 33.50 -12.58 -18.86
N ASN A 6 32.45 -13.21 -18.31
CA ASN A 6 31.77 -12.75 -17.12
C ASN A 6 32.49 -13.30 -15.87
N SER A 7 33.06 -12.41 -15.07
CA SER A 7 33.82 -12.76 -13.86
C SER A 7 32.94 -13.19 -12.68
N SER A 8 31.71 -13.63 -12.93
CA SER A 8 30.74 -13.99 -11.89
C SER A 8 30.37 -15.47 -11.99
N ASN A 9 30.46 -16.19 -10.88
CA ASN A 9 30.31 -17.65 -10.78
C ASN A 9 28.84 -18.13 -10.95
N PHE A 10 27.99 -17.37 -11.65
CA PHE A 10 26.55 -17.63 -11.79
C PHE A 10 26.23 -18.14 -13.19
N THR A 11 25.24 -19.02 -13.28
CA THR A 11 24.77 -19.58 -14.57
C THR A 11 23.93 -18.55 -15.34
N ASP A 12 23.89 -18.65 -16.69
CA ASP A 12 23.18 -17.69 -17.57
C ASP A 12 21.70 -17.50 -17.19
N GLU A 13 21.07 -18.56 -16.69
CA GLU A 13 19.71 -18.54 -16.18
C GLU A 13 19.57 -17.77 -14.85
N GLU A 14 20.55 -17.87 -13.95
CA GLU A 14 20.57 -17.18 -12.65
C GLU A 14 20.84 -15.67 -12.81
N GLU A 15 21.60 -15.28 -13.84
CA GLU A 15 21.90 -13.86 -14.11
C GLU A 15 20.65 -13.01 -14.39
N LEU A 16 19.62 -13.60 -14.99
CA LEU A 16 18.34 -12.94 -15.27
C LEU A 16 17.56 -12.59 -14.00
N PHE A 17 17.78 -13.35 -12.93
CA PHE A 17 17.22 -13.12 -11.61
C PHE A 17 18.06 -12.17 -10.77
N LEU A 18 19.12 -11.55 -11.29
CA LEU A 18 19.90 -10.58 -10.53
C LEU A 18 19.51 -9.15 -10.95
N LEU A 19 19.10 -8.34 -9.97
CA LEU A 19 19.02 -6.89 -10.14
C LEU A 19 20.45 -6.37 -10.14
N ARG A 20 20.86 -5.74 -11.25
CA ARG A 20 22.20 -5.20 -11.45
C ARG A 20 22.11 -3.69 -11.65
N ASN A 21 23.03 -2.98 -11.00
CA ASN A 21 23.29 -1.56 -11.24
C ASN A 21 23.87 -1.39 -12.68
N LYS A 22 23.76 -0.18 -13.28
CA LYS A 22 24.44 0.18 -14.54
C LYS A 22 25.95 -0.12 -14.55
N GLU A 23 26.58 -0.17 -13.38
CA GLU A 23 28.01 -0.45 -13.14
C GLU A 23 28.31 -1.95 -13.01
N GLY A 24 27.30 -2.81 -13.13
CA GLY A 24 27.51 -4.24 -13.11
C GLY A 24 27.51 -4.90 -11.72
N LYS A 25 27.38 -4.15 -10.61
CA LYS A 25 27.24 -4.74 -9.27
C LYS A 25 25.86 -5.37 -9.06
N ILE A 26 25.82 -6.57 -8.46
CA ILE A 26 24.58 -7.25 -8.06
C ILE A 26 24.01 -6.49 -6.85
N VAL A 27 22.82 -5.90 -7.02
CA VAL A 27 22.14 -5.07 -6.01
C VAL A 27 20.87 -5.74 -5.46
N GLY A 28 20.48 -6.89 -5.98
CA GLY A 28 19.34 -7.66 -5.46
C GLY A 28 18.97 -8.83 -6.37
N ILE A 29 17.88 -9.53 -6.02
CA ILE A 29 17.31 -10.63 -6.82
C ILE A 29 16.03 -10.10 -7.49
N LYS A 30 15.96 -10.17 -8.82
CA LYS A 30 14.79 -9.86 -9.64
C LYS A 30 13.79 -11.00 -9.52
N ASP A 31 12.70 -10.75 -8.81
CA ASP A 31 11.60 -11.68 -8.71
C ASP A 31 10.77 -11.65 -10.01
N LEU A 32 10.72 -12.75 -10.76
CA LEU A 32 10.03 -12.82 -12.06
C LEU A 32 8.52 -12.57 -11.94
N LYS A 33 7.97 -12.57 -10.72
CA LYS A 33 6.57 -12.24 -10.45
C LYS A 33 6.19 -10.81 -10.85
N GLN A 34 7.15 -9.89 -10.95
CA GLN A 34 6.88 -8.45 -11.08
C GLN A 34 6.67 -7.93 -12.50
N ALA A 35 6.94 -8.73 -13.54
CA ALA A 35 6.84 -8.29 -14.94
C ALA A 35 5.40 -7.97 -15.40
N ASN A 36 4.38 -8.47 -14.70
CA ASN A 36 2.97 -8.18 -14.94
C ASN A 36 2.34 -7.46 -13.74
N PHE A 37 2.28 -6.12 -13.80
CA PHE A 37 1.60 -5.30 -12.79
C PHE A 37 0.12 -5.69 -12.57
N GLN A 38 -0.56 -6.25 -13.58
CA GLN A 38 -1.93 -6.75 -13.46
C GLN A 38 -2.03 -8.10 -12.72
N GLU A 39 -1.06 -9.01 -12.87
CA GLU A 39 -1.07 -10.31 -12.19
C GLU A 39 -0.66 -10.17 -10.72
N THR A 40 0.35 -9.33 -10.45
CA THR A 40 0.73 -9.02 -9.06
C THR A 40 -0.48 -8.50 -8.31
N MET A 41 -1.27 -7.56 -8.86
CA MET A 41 -2.52 -6.98 -8.29
C MET A 41 -3.54 -8.02 -7.82
N LYS A 42 -3.54 -9.24 -8.37
CA LYS A 42 -4.41 -10.35 -7.97
C LYS A 42 -3.93 -11.04 -6.68
N ASP A 43 -2.61 -11.11 -6.51
CA ASP A 43 -1.93 -11.73 -5.36
C ASP A 43 -1.86 -10.83 -4.12
N TRP A 44 -2.08 -9.51 -4.24
CA TRP A 44 -1.98 -8.62 -3.06
C TRP A 44 -2.99 -8.95 -1.97
N LYS A 45 -4.11 -9.57 -2.34
CA LYS A 45 -5.07 -10.11 -1.36
C LYS A 45 -4.49 -11.19 -0.45
N GLU A 46 -3.46 -11.89 -0.90
CA GLU A 46 -2.92 -13.07 -0.23
C GLU A 46 -1.86 -12.71 0.81
N HIS A 47 -1.04 -11.69 0.55
CA HIS A 47 -0.06 -11.17 1.51
C HIS A 47 -0.59 -10.05 2.41
N LEU A 48 -1.78 -9.53 2.13
CA LEU A 48 -2.45 -8.58 3.02
C LEU A 48 -2.73 -9.28 4.36
N PRO A 49 -2.23 -8.77 5.50
CA PRO A 49 -2.65 -9.26 6.79
C PRO A 49 -4.18 -9.14 6.84
N LYS A 50 -4.87 -10.27 7.05
CA LYS A 50 -6.32 -10.29 7.14
C LYS A 50 -6.72 -9.23 8.17
N PRO A 51 -7.59 -8.26 7.84
CA PRO A 51 -7.96 -7.24 8.79
C PRO A 51 -8.44 -7.96 10.04
N SER A 52 -7.83 -7.62 11.18
CA SER A 52 -8.27 -8.16 12.46
C SER A 52 -9.77 -7.92 12.57
N LEU A 53 -10.52 -8.92 13.06
CA LEU A 53 -11.95 -8.79 13.28
C LEU A 53 -12.26 -7.53 14.10
N LEU A 54 -11.35 -7.15 15.01
CA LEU A 54 -11.44 -5.90 15.78
C LEU A 54 -11.43 -4.65 14.89
N SER A 55 -10.53 -4.58 13.90
CA SER A 55 -10.49 -3.45 12.97
C SER A 55 -11.77 -3.34 12.17
N ILE A 56 -12.34 -4.45 11.72
CA ILE A 56 -13.62 -4.46 11.00
C ILE A 56 -14.74 -3.93 11.90
N ILE A 57 -14.84 -4.44 13.13
CA ILE A 57 -15.87 -4.01 14.09
C ILE A 57 -15.76 -2.52 14.39
N ILE A 58 -14.55 -1.98 14.58
CA ILE A 58 -14.33 -0.56 14.81
C ILE A 58 -14.81 0.27 13.61
N TRP A 59 -14.46 -0.10 12.38
CA TRP A 59 -14.91 0.63 11.19
C TRP A 59 -16.41 0.55 10.98
N VAL A 60 -17.04 -0.58 11.30
CA VAL A 60 -18.51 -0.73 11.27
C VAL A 60 -19.16 0.18 12.32
N ALA A 61 -18.63 0.23 13.54
CA ALA A 61 -19.13 1.10 14.60
C ALA A 61 -19.04 2.58 14.22
N VAL A 62 -17.91 3.00 13.61
CA VAL A 62 -17.74 4.35 13.06
C VAL A 62 -18.82 4.63 12.02
N ALA A 63 -18.99 3.77 11.01
CA ALA A 63 -20.00 3.95 9.97
C ALA A 63 -21.43 4.04 10.54
N LEU A 64 -21.78 3.20 11.51
CA LEU A 64 -23.09 3.24 12.18
C LEU A 64 -23.28 4.55 12.95
N LEU A 65 -22.29 5.01 13.71
CA LEU A 65 -22.36 6.30 14.42
C LEU A 65 -22.54 7.47 13.46
N GLY A 66 -21.85 7.46 12.31
CA GLY A 66 -22.02 8.47 11.27
C GLY A 66 -23.43 8.47 10.69
N GLY A 67 -23.95 7.29 10.33
CA GLY A 67 -25.31 7.16 9.79
C GLY A 67 -26.39 7.56 10.81
N LEU A 68 -26.22 7.19 12.08
CA LEU A 68 -27.12 7.59 13.15
C LEU A 68 -27.10 9.10 13.39
N ALA A 69 -25.91 9.73 13.37
CA ALA A 69 -25.80 11.18 13.53
C ALA A 69 -26.53 11.92 12.39
N TRP A 70 -26.36 11.50 11.15
CA TRP A 70 -27.11 12.06 10.01
C TRP A 70 -28.62 11.83 10.12
N SER A 71 -29.04 10.62 10.53
CA SER A 71 -30.46 10.28 10.71
C SER A 71 -31.12 11.14 11.81
N LEU A 72 -30.43 11.38 12.91
CA LEU A 72 -30.93 12.20 14.01
C LEU A 72 -30.99 13.68 13.66
N ILE A 73 -30.05 14.21 12.88
CA ILE A 73 -30.14 15.57 12.35
C ILE A 73 -31.40 15.74 11.49
N ALA A 74 -31.77 14.73 10.71
CA ALA A 74 -32.96 14.76 9.87
C ALA A 74 -34.27 14.68 10.67
N LEU A 75 -34.29 13.89 11.75
CA LEU A 75 -35.48 13.67 12.58
C LEU A 75 -35.70 14.75 13.65
N ALA A 76 -34.63 15.39 14.13
CA ALA A 76 -34.69 16.36 15.23
C ALA A 76 -35.17 17.76 14.81
N GLN A 77 -36.04 17.87 13.81
CA GLN A 77 -36.68 19.14 13.43
C GLN A 77 -37.80 19.49 14.43
N GLY A 78 -37.43 20.16 15.54
CA GLY A 78 -38.41 20.66 16.51
C GLY A 78 -37.87 21.06 17.88
N GLU A 79 -36.72 20.51 18.28
CA GLU A 79 -36.00 20.90 19.51
C GLU A 79 -34.67 21.59 19.17
N THR A 80 -34.04 22.23 20.15
CA THR A 80 -32.71 22.82 19.98
C THR A 80 -31.72 21.73 19.55
N ILE A 81 -31.24 21.82 18.30
CA ILE A 81 -30.34 20.79 17.76
C ILE A 81 -29.04 20.84 18.55
N ASN A 82 -28.74 19.75 19.27
CA ASN A 82 -27.50 19.63 20.01
C ASN A 82 -26.32 19.60 19.03
N ALA A 83 -25.42 20.59 19.13
CA ALA A 83 -24.26 20.75 18.26
C ALA A 83 -23.33 19.51 18.23
N ILE A 84 -23.40 18.66 19.26
CA ILE A 84 -22.64 17.40 19.34
C ILE A 84 -22.87 16.50 18.11
N TRP A 85 -24.10 16.47 17.56
CA TRP A 85 -24.43 15.60 16.42
C TRP A 85 -23.71 16.02 15.15
N PHE A 86 -23.54 17.32 14.94
CA PHE A 86 -22.74 17.84 13.82
C PHE A 86 -21.27 17.48 13.95
N VAL A 87 -20.72 17.55 15.17
CA VAL A 87 -19.31 17.16 15.41
C VAL A 87 -19.11 15.68 15.13
N ILE A 88 -20.01 14.82 15.63
CA ILE A 88 -19.93 13.36 15.39
C ILE A 88 -20.05 13.05 13.90
N ALA A 89 -21.02 13.66 13.21
CA ALA A 89 -21.20 13.48 11.77
C ALA A 89 -19.97 13.91 10.96
N ALA A 90 -19.37 15.06 11.32
CA ALA A 90 -18.18 15.58 10.67
C ALA A 90 -16.96 14.67 10.89
N VAL A 91 -16.70 14.27 12.15
CA VAL A 91 -15.57 13.39 12.50
C VAL A 91 -15.70 12.04 11.78
N CYS A 92 -16.90 11.44 11.80
CA CYS A 92 -17.12 10.17 11.14
C CYS A 92 -16.91 10.25 9.62
N SER A 93 -17.45 11.30 8.97
CA SER A 93 -17.28 11.53 7.54
C SER A 93 -15.80 11.76 7.19
N TYR A 94 -15.07 12.50 8.03
CA TYR A 94 -13.63 12.74 7.86
C TYR A 94 -12.82 11.45 7.94
N LEU A 95 -13.10 10.58 8.91
CA LEU A 95 -12.38 9.30 9.06
C LEU A 95 -12.55 8.41 7.82
N ILE A 96 -13.77 8.32 7.30
CA ILE A 96 -14.07 7.55 6.08
C ILE A 96 -13.33 8.17 4.89
N GLY A 97 -13.41 9.49 4.71
CA GLY A 97 -12.70 10.21 3.66
C GLY A 97 -11.19 10.01 3.71
N TYR A 98 -10.60 10.12 4.90
CA TYR A 98 -9.17 9.93 5.14
C TYR A 98 -8.69 8.53 4.70
N ARG A 99 -9.47 7.48 4.99
CA ARG A 99 -9.13 6.11 4.58
C ARG A 99 -9.10 5.92 3.07
N PHE A 100 -10.08 6.47 2.35
CA PHE A 100 -10.08 6.40 0.88
C PHE A 100 -9.01 7.29 0.26
N TYR A 101 -8.75 8.45 0.86
CA TYR A 101 -7.75 9.39 0.39
C TYR A 101 -6.33 8.84 0.51
N ALA A 102 -6.00 8.18 1.62
CA ALA A 102 -4.72 7.51 1.81
C ALA A 102 -4.47 6.45 0.72
N LEU A 103 -5.48 5.63 0.40
CA LEU A 103 -5.39 4.62 -0.66
C LEU A 103 -5.20 5.25 -2.04
N TYR A 104 -5.85 6.38 -2.30
CA TYR A 104 -5.71 7.10 -3.55
C TYR A 104 -4.29 7.64 -3.74
N ILE A 105 -3.71 8.28 -2.71
CA ILE A 105 -2.33 8.80 -2.77
C ILE A 105 -1.35 7.67 -3.06
N GLN A 106 -1.47 6.55 -2.34
CA GLN A 106 -0.58 5.40 -2.53
C GLN A 106 -0.59 4.90 -3.98
N ARG A 107 -1.78 4.74 -4.56
CA ARG A 107 -1.95 4.17 -5.91
C ARG A 107 -1.64 5.14 -7.04
N LYS A 108 -2.03 6.39 -6.90
CA LYS A 108 -1.97 7.36 -8.00
C LYS A 108 -0.69 8.19 -7.98
N ILE A 109 -0.24 8.59 -6.79
CA ILE A 109 0.84 9.57 -6.62
C ILE A 109 2.15 8.84 -6.28
N MET A 110 2.16 8.08 -5.18
CA MET A 110 3.41 7.56 -4.62
C MET A 110 3.98 6.38 -5.41
N ARG A 111 3.11 5.49 -5.94
CA ARG A 111 3.46 4.29 -6.73
C ARG A 111 4.77 3.63 -6.24
N PRO A 112 4.78 3.08 -5.01
CA PRO A 112 5.97 2.44 -4.45
C PRO A 112 6.51 1.39 -5.41
N ASN A 113 7.81 1.43 -5.67
CA ASN A 113 8.49 0.51 -6.56
C ASN A 113 9.53 -0.29 -5.77
N ASP A 114 9.16 -1.48 -5.34
CA ASP A 114 10.02 -2.37 -4.56
C ASP A 114 11.15 -3.00 -5.40
N LEU A 115 11.14 -2.82 -6.73
CA LEU A 115 12.23 -3.26 -7.62
C LEU A 115 13.43 -2.29 -7.62
N ARG A 116 13.28 -1.12 -7.00
CA ARG A 116 14.36 -0.13 -6.95
C ARG A 116 15.12 -0.31 -5.65
N ALA A 117 16.33 -0.86 -5.75
CA ALA A 117 17.24 -0.97 -4.62
C ALA A 117 17.40 0.38 -3.91
N THR A 118 17.39 0.35 -2.58
CA THR A 118 17.65 1.54 -1.78
C THR A 118 19.08 2.03 -2.04
N PRO A 119 19.37 3.34 -1.92
CA PRO A 119 20.73 3.85 -2.16
C PRO A 119 21.79 3.17 -1.28
N SER A 120 21.40 2.69 -0.09
CA SER A 120 22.24 1.90 0.81
C SER A 120 22.58 0.51 0.26
N GLU A 121 21.63 -0.19 -0.35
CA GLU A 121 21.87 -1.49 -1.02
C GLU A 121 22.62 -1.32 -2.34
N ALA A 122 22.36 -0.22 -3.08
CA ALA A 122 22.96 0.03 -4.38
C ALA A 122 24.46 0.34 -4.30
N HIS A 123 24.90 1.04 -3.26
CA HIS A 123 26.30 1.39 -3.08
C HIS A 123 27.03 0.40 -2.17
N ASN A 124 26.39 -0.12 -1.10
CA ASN A 124 26.91 -1.10 -0.13
C ASN A 124 28.42 -1.01 0.17
N ASP A 125 28.96 0.20 0.14
CA ASP A 125 30.35 0.50 0.41
C ASP A 125 30.28 1.15 1.79
N GLY A 126 30.64 0.42 2.85
CA GLY A 126 30.53 0.84 4.25
C GLY A 126 31.49 1.97 4.64
N LYS A 127 31.43 3.08 3.90
CA LYS A 127 32.30 4.25 4.00
C LYS A 127 31.49 5.53 4.22
#